data_AF-A0A671PNH5-F1
#
_entry.id   AF-A0A671PNH5-F1
#
_cell.length_a   1.000
_cell.length_b   1.000
_cell.length_c   1.000
_cell.angle_alpha   90.00
_cell.angle_beta   90.00
_cell.angle_gamma   90.00
#
_symmetry.space_group_name_H-M   'P 1'
#
loop_
_entity.id
_entity.type
_entity.pdbx_description
1 polymer ?
#
loop_
_entity_poly.entity_id
_entity_poly.type
_entity_poly.pdbx_seq_one_letter_code
_entity_poly.pdbx_strand_id
1 'polypeptide(L)'
;MGTETESLTVRLKGFCHMLSFRCGFSVAGLITKQLKQHAMSHKQIFYSDKYDDDKFEYRHVMLPKDIAKRVPKTHLMSETEWRNLGVQQSQGWVHYMIHQPEPHILLFRRPLPQSQ
;
A
#
# COMPACT_ATOMS: atom_id res chain seq x y z
N MET A 1 -33.42 24.23 36.77
CA MET A 1 -32.13 24.95 36.94
C MET A 1 -31.50 24.46 38.24
N GLY A 2 -30.34 23.83 38.16
CA GLY A 2 -29.60 23.33 39.33
C GLY A 2 -28.79 22.06 39.06
N THR A 3 -27.66 22.23 38.35
CA THR A 3 -26.34 21.54 38.46
C THR A 3 -26.30 20.00 38.44
N GLU A 4 -25.71 19.32 37.43
CA GLU A 4 -24.26 19.09 37.23
C GLU A 4 -23.56 18.75 38.57
N THR A 5 -22.88 17.62 38.80
CA THR A 5 -21.79 16.95 38.07
C THR A 5 -21.35 15.71 38.88
N GLU A 6 -20.70 14.73 38.21
CA GLU A 6 -19.64 13.85 38.78
C GLU A 6 -20.04 12.80 39.87
N SER A 7 -19.45 11.61 40.03
CA SER A 7 -18.31 10.91 39.42
C SER A 7 -18.43 9.41 39.78
N LEU A 8 -17.84 8.57 38.95
CA LEU A 8 -17.66 7.12 39.08
C LEU A 8 -17.08 6.69 40.43
N THR A 9 -17.53 5.56 41.01
CA THR A 9 -16.64 4.61 41.72
C THR A 9 -17.27 3.21 41.85
N VAL A 10 -16.82 2.31 40.97
CA VAL A 10 -16.41 0.92 41.26
C VAL A 10 -17.29 0.05 42.18
N ARG A 11 -18.08 -0.86 41.60
CA ARG A 11 -18.53 -2.09 42.26
C ARG A 11 -17.79 -3.30 41.66
N LEU A 12 -16.61 -3.59 42.20
CA LEU A 12 -15.96 -4.91 42.09
C LEU A 12 -16.71 -5.90 43.00
N LYS A 13 -17.30 -6.94 42.42
CA LYS A 13 -17.77 -8.21 43.03
C LYS A 13 -18.34 -8.99 41.83
N GLY A 14 -17.67 -9.96 41.25
CA GLY A 14 -17.10 -11.17 41.85
C GLY A 14 -17.74 -12.34 41.09
N PHE A 15 -16.96 -13.35 40.70
CA PHE A 15 -17.36 -14.76 40.51
C PHE A 15 -16.20 -15.49 39.82
N CYS A 16 -15.24 -15.95 40.63
CA CYS A 16 -14.33 -17.03 40.26
C CYS A 16 -14.86 -18.28 40.96
N HIS A 17 -15.40 -19.23 40.19
CA HIS A 17 -15.64 -20.58 40.68
C HIS A 17 -15.35 -21.61 39.57
N MET A 18 -14.30 -22.38 39.83
CA MET A 18 -14.00 -23.73 39.34
C MET A 18 -14.15 -24.03 37.84
N LEU A 19 -13.06 -23.81 37.11
CA LEU A 19 -12.71 -24.61 35.93
C LEU A 19 -11.91 -25.83 36.39
N SER A 20 -12.54 -27.00 36.37
CA SER A 20 -11.85 -28.28 36.21
C SER A 20 -12.78 -29.19 35.45
N PHE A 21 -12.55 -29.37 34.15
CA PHE A 21 -12.70 -30.66 33.47
C PHE A 21 -12.12 -30.55 32.05
N ARG A 22 -11.36 -31.58 31.72
CA ARG A 22 -10.55 -31.80 30.52
C ARG A 22 -11.35 -31.72 29.21
N CYS A 23 -10.56 -31.61 28.14
CA CYS A 23 -10.71 -32.34 26.87
C CYS A 23 -11.13 -31.50 25.65
N GLY A 24 -10.39 -31.71 24.56
CA GLY A 24 -10.93 -31.54 23.21
C GLY A 24 -10.54 -30.24 22.52
N PHE A 25 -9.49 -30.32 21.71
CA PHE A 25 -9.36 -29.52 20.49
C PHE A 25 -10.72 -29.35 19.80
N SER A 26 -11.24 -28.13 19.74
CA SER A 26 -12.31 -27.78 18.82
C SER A 26 -11.75 -26.78 17.81
N VAL A 27 -11.75 -27.19 16.55
CA VAL A 27 -11.21 -26.52 15.36
C VAL A 27 -11.95 -25.22 14.97
N ALA A 28 -12.56 -24.53 15.93
CA ALA A 28 -13.22 -23.23 15.74
C ALA A 28 -12.22 -22.06 15.59
N GLY A 29 -11.04 -22.32 15.01
CA GLY A 29 -9.96 -21.35 14.79
C GLY A 29 -9.57 -21.14 13.32
N LEU A 30 -10.25 -21.79 12.37
CA LEU A 30 -9.91 -21.73 10.95
C LEU A 30 -10.80 -20.80 10.11
N ILE A 31 -11.57 -19.90 10.74
CA ILE A 31 -12.50 -19.01 10.03
C ILE A 31 -12.20 -17.51 10.22
N THR A 32 -10.93 -17.07 10.26
CA THR A 32 -10.63 -15.61 10.14
C THR A 32 -9.29 -15.22 9.51
N LYS A 33 -8.41 -16.16 9.08
CA LYS A 33 -7.08 -15.77 8.54
C LYS A 33 -6.98 -15.56 7.02
N GLN A 34 -8.07 -15.68 6.26
CA GLN A 34 -8.01 -15.63 4.78
C GLN A 34 -8.79 -14.44 4.15
N LEU A 35 -8.99 -13.33 4.86
CA LEU A 35 -9.59 -12.11 4.30
C LEU A 35 -8.85 -10.81 4.69
N LYS A 36 -7.62 -10.91 5.18
CA LYS A 36 -6.80 -9.74 5.57
C LYS A 36 -5.83 -9.27 4.48
N GLN A 37 -6.23 -9.35 3.22
CA GLN A 37 -5.49 -8.74 2.09
C GLN A 37 -6.35 -7.84 1.20
N HIS A 38 -7.55 -7.44 1.64
CA HIS A 38 -8.43 -6.53 0.88
C HIS A 38 -8.52 -5.11 1.47
N ALA A 39 -7.59 -4.70 2.34
CA ALA A 39 -7.64 -3.35 2.92
C ALA A 39 -6.25 -2.81 3.27
N MET A 40 -5.35 -2.75 2.30
CA MET A 40 -4.37 -1.67 2.27
C MET A 40 -5.07 -0.54 1.52
N SER A 41 -5.16 0.65 2.12
CA SER A 41 -5.89 1.78 1.56
C SER A 41 -5.49 1.98 0.08
N HIS A 42 -6.49 1.96 -0.80
CA HIS A 42 -6.40 1.96 -2.28
C HIS A 42 -5.70 3.20 -2.90
N LYS A 43 -4.94 3.96 -2.12
CA LYS A 43 -4.35 5.24 -2.49
C LYS A 43 -2.82 5.26 -2.44
N GLN A 44 -2.19 4.18 -2.01
CA GLN A 44 -0.73 4.14 -1.93
C GLN A 44 -0.13 3.69 -3.26
N ILE A 45 0.61 4.59 -3.90
CA ILE A 45 1.45 4.28 -5.07
C ILE A 45 2.61 3.41 -4.57
N PHE A 46 2.85 2.28 -5.24
CA PHE A 46 3.94 1.38 -4.89
C PHE A 46 5.17 1.64 -5.77
N TYR A 47 6.34 1.68 -5.15
CA TYR A 47 7.62 1.89 -5.81
C TYR A 47 8.47 0.64 -5.62
N SER A 48 8.98 0.09 -6.72
CA SER A 48 9.91 -1.03 -6.67
C SER A 48 11.34 -0.61 -6.36
N ASP A 49 12.15 -1.61 -6.05
CA ASP A 49 13.60 -1.47 -5.95
C ASP A 49 14.22 -1.04 -7.28
N LYS A 50 15.33 -0.31 -7.18
CA LYS A 50 16.08 0.13 -8.37
C LYS A 50 16.99 -1.00 -8.82
N TYR A 51 17.11 -1.16 -10.13
CA TYR A 51 18.04 -2.08 -10.75
C TYR A 51 18.75 -1.34 -11.89
N ASP A 52 20.05 -1.54 -12.00
CA ASP A 52 20.90 -0.85 -12.96
C ASP A 52 21.48 -1.82 -14.00
N ASP A 53 21.75 -1.27 -15.19
CA ASP A 53 22.62 -1.85 -16.21
C ASP A 53 23.89 -0.98 -16.35
N ASP A 54 24.71 -1.22 -17.38
CA ASP A 54 25.95 -0.47 -17.60
C ASP A 54 25.74 1.03 -17.93
N LYS A 55 24.52 1.46 -18.28
CA LYS A 55 24.22 2.79 -18.84
C LYS A 55 23.07 3.52 -18.13
N PHE A 56 22.12 2.80 -17.56
CA PHE A 56 20.85 3.29 -17.04
C PHE A 56 20.46 2.56 -15.75
N GLU A 57 19.84 3.31 -14.86
CA GLU A 57 19.11 2.81 -13.70
C GLU A 57 17.62 2.74 -14.04
N TYR A 58 16.95 1.69 -13.61
CA TYR A 58 15.55 1.42 -13.87
C TYR A 58 14.78 1.24 -12.57
N ARG A 59 13.48 1.53 -12.65
CA ARG A 59 12.50 1.29 -11.59
C ARG A 59 11.12 1.21 -12.22
N HIS A 60 10.26 0.37 -11.66
CA HIS A 60 8.83 0.39 -11.97
C HIS A 60 8.00 0.95 -10.82
N VAL A 61 6.94 1.68 -11.16
CA VAL A 61 5.96 2.24 -10.21
C VAL A 61 4.62 1.61 -10.52
N MET A 62 3.98 1.03 -9.51
CA MET A 62 2.64 0.48 -9.64
C MET A 62 1.62 1.47 -9.09
N LEU A 63 0.73 1.90 -9.96
CA LEU A 63 -0.37 2.80 -9.63
C LEU A 63 -1.57 2.02 -9.11
N PRO A 64 -2.33 2.56 -8.15
CA PRO A 64 -3.62 2.01 -7.79
C PRO A 64 -4.60 2.11 -8.98
N LYS A 65 -5.54 1.17 -9.04
CA LYS A 65 -6.51 1.04 -10.14
C LYS A 65 -7.29 2.32 -10.44
N ASP A 66 -7.51 3.17 -9.44
CA ASP A 66 -8.23 4.44 -9.59
C ASP A 66 -7.43 5.48 -10.39
N ILE A 67 -6.11 5.53 -10.19
CA ILE A 67 -5.21 6.46 -10.90
C ILE A 67 -4.85 5.87 -12.27
N ALA A 68 -4.66 4.55 -12.36
CA ALA A 68 -4.31 3.86 -13.60
C ALA A 68 -5.30 4.11 -14.75
N LYS A 69 -6.58 4.38 -14.44
CA LYS A 69 -7.60 4.74 -15.46
C LYS A 69 -7.32 6.07 -16.17
N ARG A 70 -6.55 6.97 -15.55
CA ARG A 70 -6.17 8.28 -16.10
C ARG A 70 -4.90 8.23 -16.93
N VAL A 71 -4.18 7.11 -16.89
CA VAL A 71 -2.92 6.94 -17.65
C VAL A 71 -3.27 6.80 -19.14
N PRO A 72 -2.72 7.67 -20.01
CA PRO A 72 -2.90 7.53 -21.44
C PRO A 72 -2.17 6.28 -21.96
N LYS A 73 -2.84 5.50 -22.80
CA LYS A 73 -2.26 4.30 -23.44
C LYS A 73 -1.63 4.57 -24.81
N THR A 74 -1.81 5.79 -25.32
CA THR A 74 -1.44 6.16 -26.70
C THR A 74 -0.04 6.75 -26.81
N HIS A 75 0.51 7.28 -25.71
CA HIS A 75 1.79 7.98 -25.71
C HIS A 75 2.53 7.81 -24.39
N LEU A 76 3.85 8.04 -24.42
CA LEU A 76 4.70 8.07 -23.24
C LEU A 76 4.50 9.38 -22.48
N MET A 77 4.29 9.29 -21.17
CA MET A 77 4.14 10.47 -20.32
C MET A 77 5.45 11.22 -20.10
N SER A 78 5.37 12.55 -20.21
CA SER A 78 6.43 13.48 -19.80
C SER A 78 6.55 13.59 -18.27
N GLU A 79 7.63 14.21 -17.80
CA GLU A 79 7.87 14.46 -16.36
C GLU A 79 6.67 15.08 -15.65
N THR A 80 6.10 16.13 -16.24
CA THR A 80 4.97 16.85 -15.68
C THR A 80 3.72 15.98 -15.59
N GLU A 81 3.46 15.14 -16.59
CA GLU A 81 2.24 14.33 -16.66
C GLU A 81 2.20 13.25 -15.58
N TRP A 82 3.29 12.50 -15.37
CA TRP A 82 3.31 11.51 -14.31
C TRP A 82 3.38 12.14 -12.92
N ARG A 83 3.98 13.34 -12.77
CA ARG A 83 3.89 14.12 -11.52
C ARG A 83 2.46 14.52 -11.19
N ASN A 84 1.67 14.91 -12.20
CA ASN A 84 0.24 15.25 -12.04
C ASN A 84 -0.60 14.04 -11.62
N LEU A 85 -0.19 12.82 -11.94
CA LEU A 85 -0.83 11.59 -11.45
C LEU A 85 -0.52 11.29 -9.98
N GLY A 86 0.40 12.03 -9.36
CA GLY A 86 0.81 11.86 -7.98
C GLY A 86 2.05 10.99 -7.80
N VAL A 87 2.72 10.57 -8.88
CA VAL A 87 4.01 9.86 -8.80
C VAL A 87 5.08 10.84 -8.34
N GLN A 88 5.78 10.51 -7.26
CA GLN A 88 6.83 11.34 -6.67
C GLN A 88 8.16 10.59 -6.72
N GLN A 89 9.11 11.14 -7.49
CA GLN A 89 10.47 10.61 -7.59
C GLN A 89 11.46 11.75 -7.83
N SER A 90 12.76 11.43 -7.73
CA SER A 90 13.84 12.36 -8.01
C SER A 90 13.81 12.87 -9.46
N GLN A 91 14.57 13.91 -9.77
CA GLN A 91 14.69 14.37 -11.16
C GLN A 91 15.43 13.35 -12.05
N GLY A 92 15.17 13.39 -13.35
CA GLY A 92 15.90 12.64 -14.38
C GLY A 92 15.30 11.27 -14.74
N TRP A 93 14.21 10.87 -14.10
CA TRP A 93 13.48 9.67 -14.48
C TRP A 93 12.61 9.91 -15.72
N VAL A 94 12.76 9.05 -16.70
CA VAL A 94 12.05 9.11 -17.98
C VAL A 94 11.20 7.85 -18.13
N HIS A 95 9.91 8.04 -18.41
CA HIS A 95 9.00 6.94 -18.74
C HIS A 95 9.29 6.45 -20.16
N TYR A 96 9.85 5.25 -20.32
CA TYR A 96 10.42 4.83 -21.60
C TYR A 96 9.57 3.82 -22.38
N MET A 97 8.64 3.12 -21.72
CA MET A 97 7.83 2.09 -22.35
C MET A 97 6.47 1.97 -21.66
N ILE A 98 5.41 1.80 -22.46
CA ILE A 98 4.07 1.46 -21.98
C ILE A 98 3.95 -0.05 -21.93
N HIS A 99 3.61 -0.58 -20.76
CA HIS A 99 3.33 -2.01 -20.62
C HIS A 99 1.86 -2.29 -20.97
N GLN A 100 1.60 -2.87 -22.14
CA GLN A 100 0.24 -3.06 -22.66
C GLN A 100 -0.67 -3.97 -21.81
N PRO A 101 -0.21 -5.13 -21.29
CA PRO A 101 -1.12 -6.00 -20.53
C PRO A 101 -1.40 -5.45 -19.12
N GLU A 102 -0.46 -4.72 -18.52
CA GLU A 102 -0.63 -4.11 -17.19
C GLU A 102 -0.33 -2.58 -17.22
N PRO A 103 -1.30 -1.74 -17.65
CA PRO A 103 -1.10 -0.29 -17.81
C PRO A 103 -0.96 0.47 -16.48
N HIS A 104 -1.20 -0.21 -15.36
CA HIS A 104 -1.01 0.34 -14.02
C HIS A 104 0.46 0.28 -13.58
N ILE A 105 1.32 -0.40 -14.35
CA ILE A 105 2.76 -0.47 -14.12
C ILE A 105 3.44 0.53 -15.06
N LEU A 106 4.08 1.54 -14.48
CA LEU A 106 4.87 2.53 -15.20
C LEU A 106 6.35 2.17 -15.11
N LEU A 107 7.03 2.18 -16.27
CA LEU A 107 8.44 1.82 -16.39
C LEU A 107 9.29 3.07 -16.58
N PHE A 108 10.19 3.33 -15.62
CA PHE A 108 11.08 4.48 -15.65
C PHE A 108 12.54 4.04 -15.82
N ARG A 109 13.30 4.86 -16.53
CA ARG A 109 14.76 4.77 -16.63
C ARG A 109 15.42 6.11 -16.37
N ARG A 110 16.65 6.12 -15.88
CA ARG A 110 17.48 7.30 -15.65
C ARG A 110 18.92 6.99 -16.06
N PRO A 111 19.62 7.85 -16.81
CA PRO A 111 21.03 7.61 -17.13
C PRO A 111 21.87 7.61 -15.85
N LEU A 112 22.82 6.67 -15.75
CA LEU A 112 23.78 6.66 -14.66
C LEU A 112 24.77 7.83 -14.82
N PRO A 113 25.25 8.42 -13.72
CA PRO A 113 26.38 9.33 -13.80
C PRO A 113 27.56 8.53 -14.36
N GLN A 114 28.08 8.93 -15.52
CA GLN A 114 29.36 8.40 -15.98
C GLN A 114 30.39 8.80 -14.92
N SER A 115 30.85 7.84 -14.14
CA SER A 115 32.05 7.98 -13.33
C SER A 115 33.20 8.21 -14.32
N GLN A 116 33.53 9.48 -14.55
CA GLN A 116 34.72 9.88 -15.29
C GLN A 116 35.98 9.44 -14.54
#